data_AF-A0A739V8C7-F1
#
_entry.id   AF-A0A739V8C7-F1
#
_cell.length_a   1.000
_cell.length_b   1.000
_cell.length_c   1.000
_cell.angle_alpha   90.00
_cell.angle_beta   90.00
_cell.angle_gamma   90.00
#
_symmetry.space_group_name_H-M   'P 1'
#
loop_
_entity.id
_entity.type
_entity.pdbx_description
1 polymer ?
#
loop_
_entity_poly.entity_id
_entity_poly.type
_entity_poly.pdbx_seq_one_letter_code
_entity_poly.pdbx_strand_id
1 'polypeptide(L)'
;CCKLLISKGVSITPFLKEIGEAAQNAGLPGEIKNGVFTPGGAGANPFVVPLIASASIKYPHMFINHNQQVSFKAYAEKIVMKEVTPLFNKGTMPTPQQFQLTIENIANKYLQNAS
;
A
#
# COMPACT_ATOMS: atom_id res chain seq x y z
N CYS A 1 8.50 -3.69 -1.40
CA CYS A 1 8.95 -5.10 -1.44
C CYS A 1 9.43 -5.53 -2.84
N CYS A 2 8.58 -5.57 -3.88
CA CYS A 2 8.98 -6.08 -5.22
C CYS A 2 10.29 -5.50 -5.77
N LYS A 3 10.49 -4.17 -5.70
CA LYS A 3 11.76 -3.54 -6.15
C LYS A 3 12.99 -4.14 -5.47
N LEU A 4 12.91 -4.43 -4.17
CA LEU A 4 14.00 -5.04 -3.39
C LEU A 4 14.21 -6.51 -3.77
N LEU A 5 13.13 -7.28 -3.93
CA LEU A 5 13.22 -8.69 -4.36
C LEU A 5 13.85 -8.81 -5.75
N ILE A 6 13.43 -7.97 -6.70
CA ILE A 6 14.01 -7.92 -8.05
C ILE A 6 15.50 -7.54 -7.98
N SER A 7 15.87 -6.56 -7.16
CA SER A 7 17.29 -6.18 -6.99
C SER A 7 18.17 -7.31 -6.43
N LYS A 8 17.55 -8.27 -5.74
CA LYS A 8 18.19 -9.48 -5.20
C LYS A 8 18.09 -10.68 -6.17
N GLY A 9 17.53 -10.51 -7.37
CA GLY A 9 17.33 -11.60 -8.33
C GLY A 9 16.25 -12.62 -7.92
N VAL A 10 15.40 -12.29 -6.95
CA VAL A 10 14.35 -13.19 -6.44
C VAL A 10 13.04 -12.97 -7.20
N SER A 11 12.42 -14.07 -7.61
CA SER A 11 11.09 -14.04 -8.25
C SER A 11 10.05 -13.42 -7.32
N ILE A 12 9.27 -12.46 -7.86
CA ILE A 12 8.22 -11.78 -7.10
C ILE A 12 6.92 -12.58 -7.02
N THR A 13 6.73 -13.59 -7.88
CA THR A 13 5.46 -14.32 -7.99
C THR A 13 4.99 -14.94 -6.68
N PRO A 14 5.85 -15.64 -5.88
CA PRO A 14 5.43 -16.18 -4.59
C PRO A 14 4.98 -15.09 -3.62
N PHE A 15 5.72 -13.98 -3.55
CA PHE A 15 5.36 -12.83 -2.72
C PHE A 15 4.01 -12.23 -3.15
N LEU A 16 3.80 -12.03 -4.46
CA LEU A 16 2.54 -11.51 -5.01
C LEU A 16 1.35 -12.41 -4.70
N LYS A 17 1.55 -13.74 -4.75
CA LYS A 17 0.51 -14.71 -4.40
C LYS A 17 0.09 -14.59 -2.93
N GLU A 18 1.04 -14.55 -2.00
CA GLU A 18 0.75 -14.50 -0.56
C GLU A 18 0.10 -13.17 -0.15
N ILE A 19 0.54 -12.02 -0.69
CA ILE A 19 -0.16 -10.75 -0.43
C ILE A 19 -1.54 -10.68 -1.11
N GLY A 20 -1.71 -11.37 -2.24
CA GLY A 20 -3.00 -11.50 -2.92
C GLY A 20 -4.00 -12.27 -2.06
N GLU A 21 -3.58 -13.41 -1.52
CA GLU A 21 -4.39 -14.19 -0.57
C GLU A 21 -4.74 -13.38 0.68
N ALA A 22 -3.78 -12.64 1.25
CA ALA A 22 -4.06 -11.75 2.38
C ALA A 22 -5.09 -10.66 2.03
N ALA A 23 -5.00 -10.07 0.84
CA ALA A 23 -5.96 -9.07 0.37
C ALA A 23 -7.36 -9.65 0.14
N GLN A 24 -7.45 -10.87 -0.40
CA GLN A 24 -8.71 -11.59 -0.55
C GLN A 24 -9.34 -11.92 0.81
N ASN A 25 -8.54 -12.39 1.77
CA ASN A 25 -8.98 -12.70 3.13
C ASN A 25 -9.41 -11.44 3.91
N ALA A 26 -8.86 -10.27 3.58
CA ALA A 26 -9.31 -8.99 4.11
C ALA A 26 -10.67 -8.53 3.52
N GLY A 27 -11.26 -9.29 2.58
CA GLY A 27 -12.55 -9.00 1.98
C GLY A 27 -12.49 -7.99 0.84
N LEU A 28 -11.31 -7.70 0.29
CA LEU A 28 -11.18 -6.78 -0.83
C LEU A 28 -11.75 -7.41 -2.12
N PRO A 29 -12.50 -6.65 -2.93
CA PRO A 29 -12.95 -7.13 -4.24
C PRO A 29 -11.78 -7.12 -5.25
N GLY A 30 -11.76 -8.09 -6.16
CA GLY A 30 -10.69 -8.22 -7.15
C GLY A 30 -10.84 -9.46 -8.02
N GLU A 31 -9.77 -9.76 -8.77
CA GLU A 31 -9.73 -10.87 -9.73
C GLU A 31 -8.47 -11.72 -9.52
N ILE A 32 -8.56 -13.00 -9.86
CA ILE A 32 -7.41 -13.91 -9.92
C ILE A 32 -6.98 -14.04 -11.38
N LYS A 33 -5.71 -13.76 -11.67
CA LYS A 33 -5.08 -14.04 -12.98
C LYS A 33 -3.78 -14.79 -12.74
N ASN A 34 -3.57 -15.88 -13.47
CA ASN A 34 -2.40 -16.76 -13.33
C ASN A 34 -2.14 -17.22 -11.87
N GLY A 35 -3.20 -17.49 -11.12
CA GLY A 35 -3.09 -17.94 -9.72
C GLY A 35 -2.72 -16.86 -8.71
N VAL A 36 -2.73 -15.58 -9.10
CA VAL A 36 -2.48 -14.43 -8.21
C VAL A 36 -3.74 -13.57 -8.11
N PHE A 37 -4.27 -13.42 -6.89
CA PHE A 37 -5.35 -12.47 -6.61
C PHE A 37 -4.83 -11.04 -6.62
N THR A 38 -5.51 -10.13 -7.31
CA THR A 38 -5.20 -8.70 -7.33
C THR A 38 -6.45 -7.89 -6.99
N PRO A 39 -6.42 -7.04 -5.94
CA PRO A 39 -7.55 -6.16 -5.63
C PRO A 39 -7.86 -5.21 -6.79
N GLY A 40 -9.14 -5.07 -7.14
CA GLY A 40 -9.57 -4.14 -8.21
C GLY A 40 -9.31 -2.67 -7.87
N GLY A 41 -9.23 -2.34 -6.58
CA GLY A 41 -8.85 -1.02 -6.09
C GLY A 41 -7.33 -0.77 -5.98
N ALA A 42 -6.48 -1.72 -6.38
CA ALA A 42 -5.04 -1.53 -6.36
C ALA A 42 -4.64 -0.44 -7.37
N GLY A 43 -4.05 0.65 -6.89
CA GLY A 43 -3.72 1.80 -7.71
C GLY A 43 -3.48 3.06 -6.88
N ALA A 44 -3.87 4.21 -7.42
CA ALA A 44 -3.76 5.49 -6.72
C ALA A 44 -4.78 5.60 -5.58
N ASN A 45 -4.35 6.08 -4.41
CA ASN A 45 -5.26 6.34 -3.29
C ASN A 45 -6.13 7.58 -3.60
N PRO A 46 -7.47 7.43 -3.67
CA PRO A 46 -8.37 8.50 -4.10
C PRO A 46 -8.43 9.68 -3.13
N PHE A 47 -8.01 9.50 -1.87
CA PHE A 47 -7.98 10.57 -0.86
C PHE A 47 -6.65 11.31 -0.83
N VAL A 48 -5.55 10.68 -1.23
CA VAL A 48 -4.21 11.30 -1.22
C VAL A 48 -4.02 12.21 -2.44
N VAL A 49 -4.50 11.79 -3.61
CA VAL A 49 -4.38 12.56 -4.85
C VAL A 49 -4.88 14.01 -4.72
N PRO A 50 -6.13 14.27 -4.24
CA PRO A 50 -6.63 15.65 -4.14
C PRO A 50 -5.87 16.48 -3.10
N LEU A 51 -5.38 15.88 -2.00
CA LEU A 51 -4.58 16.58 -0.99
C LEU A 51 -3.26 17.07 -1.60
N ILE A 52 -2.56 16.19 -2.33
CA ILE A 52 -1.28 16.52 -2.94
C ILE A 52 -1.47 17.53 -4.07
N ALA A 53 -2.47 17.35 -4.94
CA ALA A 53 -2.75 18.28 -6.04
C ALA A 53 -3.05 19.69 -5.52
N SER A 54 -3.92 19.80 -4.51
CA SER A 54 -4.27 21.09 -3.91
C SER A 54 -3.06 21.75 -3.23
N ALA A 55 -2.27 20.97 -2.50
CA ALA A 55 -1.06 21.47 -1.84
C ALA A 55 0.01 21.91 -2.84
N SER A 56 0.20 21.19 -3.95
CA SER A 56 1.17 21.56 -4.98
C SER A 56 0.79 22.81 -5.75
N ILE A 57 -0.52 23.02 -6.00
CA ILE A 57 -1.00 24.25 -6.63
C ILE A 57 -0.79 25.45 -5.71
N LYS A 58 -1.05 25.28 -4.41
CA LYS A 58 -0.93 26.35 -3.42
C LYS A 58 0.51 26.68 -3.03
N TYR A 59 1.38 25.68 -2.96
CA TYR A 59 2.77 25.80 -2.50
C TYR A 59 3.77 25.17 -3.50
N PRO A 60 3.81 25.63 -4.76
CA PRO A 60 4.55 24.94 -5.82
C PRO A 60 6.05 24.76 -5.53
N HIS A 61 6.68 25.75 -4.88
CA HIS A 61 8.09 25.71 -4.52
C HIS A 61 8.46 24.58 -3.53
N MET A 62 7.49 24.14 -2.70
CA MET A 62 7.68 23.03 -1.76
C MET A 62 7.61 21.65 -2.45
N PHE A 63 7.13 21.59 -3.69
CA PHE A 63 6.94 20.34 -4.45
C PHE A 63 7.95 20.17 -5.59
N ILE A 64 9.03 20.96 -5.65
CA ILE A 64 10.08 20.79 -6.67
C ILE A 64 10.96 19.58 -6.33
N ASN A 65 11.35 19.45 -5.06
CA ASN A 65 12.25 18.40 -4.61
C ASN A 65 11.53 17.06 -4.44
N HIS A 66 12.08 15.99 -5.02
CA HIS A 66 11.49 14.65 -4.95
C HIS A 66 11.32 14.12 -3.52
N ASN A 67 12.30 14.34 -2.64
CA ASN A 67 12.21 13.89 -1.24
C ASN A 67 11.11 14.63 -0.48
N GLN A 68 10.89 15.91 -0.77
CA GLN A 68 9.77 16.67 -0.20
C GLN A 68 8.43 16.13 -0.72
N GLN A 69 8.31 15.84 -2.02
CA GLN A 69 7.09 15.23 -2.58
C GLN A 69 6.77 13.89 -1.91
N VAL A 70 7.78 13.02 -1.73
CA VAL A 70 7.64 11.72 -1.06
C VAL A 70 7.23 11.91 0.40
N SER A 71 7.85 12.85 1.12
CA SER A 71 7.52 13.17 2.51
C SER A 71 6.08 13.67 2.67
N PHE A 72 5.63 14.60 1.81
CA PHE A 72 4.25 15.09 1.86
C PHE A 72 3.23 14.03 1.50
N LYS A 73 3.54 13.16 0.54
CA LYS A 73 2.69 12.00 0.22
C LYS A 73 2.54 11.08 1.43
N ALA A 74 3.63 10.71 2.09
CA ALA A 74 3.59 9.87 3.29
C ALA A 74 2.80 10.53 4.43
N TYR A 75 2.92 11.85 4.59
CA TYR A 75 2.15 12.59 5.59
C TYR A 75 0.65 12.62 5.27
N ALA A 76 0.28 12.83 4.01
CA ALA A 76 -1.11 12.76 3.56
C ALA A 76 -1.70 11.36 3.78
N GLU A 77 -0.95 10.31 3.44
CA GLU A 77 -1.33 8.92 3.71
C GLU A 77 -1.59 8.67 5.21
N LYS A 78 -0.72 9.18 6.09
CA LYS A 78 -0.88 9.08 7.55
C LYS A 78 -2.14 9.78 8.05
N ILE A 79 -2.46 10.97 7.56
CA ILE A 79 -3.69 11.69 7.93
C ILE A 79 -4.91 10.91 7.46
N VAL A 80 -4.94 10.50 6.19
CA VAL A 80 -6.05 9.72 5.63
C VAL A 80 -6.30 8.46 6.45
N MET A 81 -5.24 7.72 6.79
CA MET A 81 -5.35 6.52 7.62
C MET A 81 -5.99 6.81 8.98
N LYS A 82 -5.59 7.89 9.64
CA LYS A 82 -6.17 8.31 10.93
C LYS A 82 -7.66 8.64 10.79
N GLU A 83 -8.05 9.37 9.75
CA GLU A 83 -9.44 9.78 9.51
C GLU A 83 -10.36 8.59 9.18
N VAL A 84 -9.87 7.61 8.41
CA VAL A 84 -10.71 6.47 8.01
C VAL A 84 -10.76 5.33 9.04
N THR A 85 -9.79 5.26 9.96
CA THR A 85 -9.70 4.14 10.94
C THR A 85 -10.99 3.90 11.72
N PRO A 86 -11.71 4.92 12.25
CA PRO A 86 -12.96 4.70 12.98
C PRO A 86 -14.07 4.00 12.18
N LEU A 87 -14.03 4.07 10.84
CA LEU A 87 -15.00 3.43 9.96
C LEU A 87 -14.93 1.89 10.00
N PHE A 88 -13.82 1.33 10.49
CA PHE A 88 -13.58 -0.10 10.57
C PHE A 88 -14.09 -0.72 11.89
N ASN A 89 -14.50 0.08 12.87
CA ASN A 89 -14.83 -0.39 14.23
C ASN A 89 -16.05 -1.34 14.32
N LYS A 90 -16.90 -1.38 13.29
CA LYS A 90 -18.15 -2.19 13.28
C LYS A 90 -18.16 -3.27 12.19
N GLY A 91 -17.05 -3.45 11.47
CA GLY A 91 -16.94 -4.38 10.35
C GLY A 91 -16.11 -5.62 10.68
N THR A 92 -16.14 -6.59 9.77
CA THR A 92 -15.24 -7.76 9.77
C THR A 92 -13.93 -7.50 9.05
N MET A 93 -13.81 -6.37 8.33
CA MET A 93 -12.58 -5.98 7.66
C MET A 93 -11.51 -5.58 8.66
N PRO A 94 -10.24 -5.99 8.45
CA PRO A 94 -9.14 -5.52 9.28
C PRO A 94 -8.99 -4.00 9.16
N THR A 95 -8.58 -3.35 10.24
CA THR A 95 -8.24 -1.92 10.19
C THR A 95 -7.05 -1.70 9.23
N PRO A 96 -6.87 -0.48 8.68
CA PRO A 96 -5.71 -0.18 7.84
C PRO A 96 -4.38 -0.56 8.50
N GLN A 97 -4.25 -0.34 9.81
CA GLN A 97 -3.06 -0.71 10.58
C GLN A 97 -2.87 -2.24 10.68
N GLN A 98 -3.93 -3.00 10.95
CA GLN A 98 -3.86 -4.47 11.00
C GLN A 98 -3.49 -5.06 9.65
N PHE A 99 -4.07 -4.53 8.57
CA PHE A 99 -3.74 -4.98 7.22
C PHE A 99 -2.31 -4.61 6.84
N GLN A 100 -1.85 -3.39 7.18
CA GLN A 100 -0.46 -2.98 7.00
C GLN A 100 0.52 -3.95 7.67
N LEU A 101 0.30 -4.28 8.94
CA LEU A 101 1.14 -5.23 9.69
C LEU A 101 1.15 -6.62 9.03
N THR A 102 0.01 -7.07 8.52
CA THR A 102 -0.09 -8.35 7.79
C THR A 102 0.80 -8.34 6.54
N ILE A 103 0.73 -7.28 5.74
CA ILE A 103 1.54 -7.13 4.53
C ILE A 103 3.03 -6.96 4.86
N GLU A 104 3.37 -6.22 5.91
CA GLU A 104 4.75 -6.05 6.38
C GLU A 104 5.37 -7.38 6.83
N ASN A 105 4.62 -8.20 7.56
CA ASN A 105 5.08 -9.52 7.98
C ASN A 105 5.36 -10.44 6.78
N ILE A 106 4.46 -10.47 5.79
CA ILE A 106 4.67 -11.21 4.54
C ILE A 106 5.90 -10.67 3.81
N ALA A 107 6.01 -9.35 3.65
CA ALA A 107 7.16 -8.73 2.98
C ALA A 107 8.49 -9.08 3.66
N ASN A 108 8.55 -9.00 4.99
CA ASN A 108 9.75 -9.31 5.77
C ASN A 108 10.16 -10.79 5.62
N LYS A 109 9.21 -11.72 5.66
CA LYS A 109 9.45 -13.15 5.40
C LYS A 109 10.18 -13.36 4.06
N TYR A 110 9.74 -12.71 2.98
CA TYR A 110 10.38 -12.85 1.67
C TYR A 110 11.72 -12.11 1.57
N LEU A 111 11.86 -10.95 2.20
CA LEU A 111 13.11 -10.18 2.16
C LEU A 111 14.23 -10.84 2.98
N GLN A 112 13.91 -11.44 4.13
CA GLN A 112 14.88 -12.17 4.96
C GLN A 112 15.36 -13.44 4.26
N ASN A 113 14.44 -14.19 3.65
CA ASN A 113 14.76 -15.42 2.89
C ASN A 113 15.43 -15.16 1.53
N ALA A 114 15.50 -13.91 1.10
CA ALA A 114 16.19 -13.47 -0.12
C ALA A 114 17.63 -12.98 0.17
N SER A 115 18.21 -13.40 1.29
CA SER A 115 19.59 -13.08 1.71
C SER A 115 20.56 -14.18 1.29
#